data_AF-S5LZ63-F1
#
_entry.id   AF-S5LZ63-F1
#
_cell.length_a   1.000
_cell.length_b   1.000
_cell.length_c   1.000
_cell.angle_alpha   90.00
_cell.angle_beta   90.00
_cell.angle_gamma   90.00
#
_symmetry.space_group_name_H-M   'P 1'
#
loop_
_entity.id
_entity.type
_entity.pdbx_description
1 polymer ?
#
loop_
_entity_poly.entity_id
_entity_poly.type
_entity_poly.pdbx_seq_one_letter_code
_entity_poly.pdbx_strand_id
1 'polypeptide(L)'
;MFLRINGDINYYLKRSNFIEYFDEHNLSRKTKWYIKSIERKVNDKSAFTYFKYWILWRWINLNFKLSESFIIKLNKNVKKLGLSLTSKEERFIRDIQELVFNSWRPLKELPVRFKLEKKEKVNLIQTGLNIHNYNPEKTDNKLSLIGKYDCYFSNNNIYITDNKQKVFKIIKNSSITNVYIETFGIVVETNKHKYLFRGKNRLLTYVLLQRMIPRLNLKIEAINDLYNYFDFWNKLISKIS
;
A
#
# COMPACT_ATOMS: atom_id res chain seq x y z
N MET A 1 5.83 -3.06 10.99
CA MET A 1 6.74 -3.28 9.87
C MET A 1 8.07 -2.61 10.13
N PHE A 2 8.11 -1.30 10.40
CA PHE A 2 9.35 -0.59 10.76
C PHE A 2 9.69 -0.65 12.25
N LEU A 3 8.69 -0.97 13.10
CA LEU A 3 8.93 -1.24 14.52
C LEU A 3 9.70 -2.55 14.67
N ARG A 4 10.88 -2.48 15.28
CA ARG A 4 11.65 -3.64 15.72
C ARG A 4 11.37 -3.86 17.20
N ILE A 5 10.81 -5.02 17.56
CA ILE A 5 10.56 -5.37 18.96
C ILE A 5 11.90 -5.79 19.56
N ASN A 6 12.28 -5.15 20.67
CA ASN A 6 13.39 -5.58 21.51
C ASN A 6 12.80 -6.04 22.85
N GLY A 7 13.09 -7.29 23.25
CA GLY A 7 12.59 -7.88 24.50
C GLY A 7 13.31 -7.39 25.75
N ASP A 8 14.36 -6.59 25.61
CA ASP A 8 15.13 -6.05 26.73
C ASP A 8 14.39 -4.89 27.42
N ILE A 9 14.02 -5.06 28.69
CA ILE A 9 13.37 -4.01 29.50
C ILE A 9 14.28 -2.77 29.60
N ASN A 10 15.60 -2.94 29.64
CA ASN A 10 16.56 -1.84 29.70
C ASN A 10 16.57 -0.99 28.42
N TYR A 11 16.10 -1.53 27.29
CA TYR A 11 15.94 -0.76 26.06
C TYR A 11 14.92 0.37 26.24
N TYR A 12 13.84 0.15 26.99
CA TYR A 12 12.83 1.18 27.21
C TYR A 12 13.37 2.36 28.02
N LEU A 13 14.22 2.09 29.02
CA LEU A 13 14.91 3.13 29.78
C LEU A 13 15.93 3.88 28.92
N LYS A 14 16.78 3.15 28.17
CA LYS A 14 17.74 3.75 27.23
C LYS A 14 17.05 4.60 26.16
N ARG A 15 15.88 4.15 25.67
CA ARG A 15 15.07 4.88 24.68
C ARG A 15 14.67 6.25 25.19
N SER A 16 14.19 6.36 26.42
CA SER A 16 13.80 7.66 27.01
C SER A 16 14.97 8.64 27.02
N ASN A 17 16.17 8.18 27.36
CA ASN A 17 17.38 9.01 27.32
C ASN A 17 17.77 9.43 25.90
N PHE A 18 17.52 8.57 24.89
CA PHE A 18 17.87 8.90 23.51
C PHE A 18 16.93 9.91 22.85
N ILE A 19 15.69 10.01 23.33
CA ILE A 19 14.68 10.98 22.83
C ILE A 19 15.18 12.42 22.97
N GLU A 20 15.97 12.71 24.01
CA GLU A 20 16.57 14.03 24.24
C GLU A 20 17.43 14.52 23.05
N TYR A 21 18.03 13.59 22.30
CA TYR A 21 18.85 13.95 21.15
C TYR A 21 18.02 14.31 19.92
N PHE A 22 17.01 13.50 19.62
CA PHE A 22 16.06 13.70 18.53
C PHE A 22 14.83 12.78 18.65
N ASP A 23 13.74 13.22 18.06
CA ASP A 23 12.44 12.53 18.06
C ASP A 23 11.79 12.57 16.67
N GLU A 24 10.59 12.00 16.55
CA GLU A 24 9.80 12.04 15.32
C GLU A 24 9.36 13.44 14.87
N HIS A 25 9.30 14.43 15.75
CA HIS A 25 8.87 15.79 15.43
C HIS A 25 10.03 16.65 14.89
N ASN A 26 11.24 16.41 15.39
CA ASN A 26 12.44 17.18 15.05
C ASN A 26 13.41 16.44 14.11
N LEU A 27 13.11 15.19 13.74
CA LEU A 27 13.95 14.37 12.85
C LEU A 27 14.37 15.13 11.60
N SER A 28 13.50 15.92 10.99
CA SER A 28 13.80 16.70 9.78
C SER A 28 14.89 17.77 10.00
N ARG A 29 14.91 18.40 11.19
CA ARG A 29 15.80 19.51 11.56
C ARG A 29 17.22 19.05 11.91
N LYS A 30 17.38 17.86 12.47
CA LYS A 30 18.70 17.32 12.85
C LYS A 30 19.48 16.93 11.62
N THR A 31 20.80 17.12 11.54
CA THR A 31 21.55 16.70 10.34
C THR A 31 21.99 15.24 10.44
N LYS A 32 22.36 14.61 9.31
CA LYS A 32 22.98 13.27 9.32
C LYS A 32 24.24 13.25 10.19
N TRP A 33 25.03 14.32 10.13
CA TRP A 33 26.25 14.50 10.92
C TRP A 33 25.98 14.55 12.41
N TYR A 34 24.94 15.29 12.83
CA TYR A 34 24.53 15.35 14.22
C TYR A 34 24.18 13.95 14.75
N ILE A 35 23.34 13.19 14.03
CA ILE A 35 22.94 11.84 14.43
C ILE A 35 24.16 10.90 14.52
N LYS A 36 25.10 10.99 13.57
CA LYS A 36 26.36 10.22 13.60
C LYS A 36 27.26 10.61 14.78
N SER A 37 27.24 11.88 15.19
CA SER A 37 27.98 12.35 16.37
C SER A 37 27.42 11.74 17.65
N ILE A 38 26.09 11.74 17.80
CA ILE A 38 25.42 11.07 18.93
C ILE A 38 25.69 9.57 18.90
N GLU A 39 25.58 8.93 17.73
CA GLU A 39 25.87 7.51 17.57
C GLU A 39 27.27 7.15 18.06
N ARG A 40 28.28 8.01 17.87
CA ARG A 40 29.64 7.81 18.41
C ARG A 40 29.69 7.87 19.93
N LYS A 41 28.92 8.76 20.56
CA LYS A 41 28.86 8.96 22.02
C LYS A 41 28.10 7.86 22.77
N VAL A 42 27.17 7.17 22.12
CA VAL A 42 26.38 6.11 22.75
C VAL A 42 27.19 4.81 22.81
N ASN A 43 27.29 4.20 24.01
CA ASN A 43 28.01 2.94 24.20
C ASN A 43 27.32 1.77 23.49
N ASP A 44 25.99 1.67 23.62
CA ASP A 44 25.20 0.58 23.03
C ASP A 44 24.70 0.93 21.61
N LYS A 45 25.52 0.58 20.61
CA LYS A 45 25.18 0.81 19.18
C LYS A 45 23.94 0.05 18.73
N SER A 46 23.70 -1.13 19.32
CA SER A 46 22.56 -1.96 18.96
C SER A 46 21.27 -1.28 19.40
N ALA A 47 21.16 -0.89 20.68
CA ALA A 47 20.01 -0.18 21.22
C ALA A 47 19.76 1.13 20.47
N PHE A 48 20.82 1.88 20.14
CA PHE A 48 20.67 3.10 19.34
C PHE A 48 20.12 2.83 17.93
N THR A 49 20.49 1.70 17.32
CA THR A 49 19.94 1.28 16.02
C THR A 49 18.45 0.95 16.13
N TYR A 50 18.03 0.19 17.14
CA TYR A 50 16.60 -0.05 17.41
C TYR A 50 15.83 1.25 17.65
N PHE A 51 16.43 2.20 18.37
CA PHE A 51 15.85 3.53 18.59
C PHE A 51 15.63 4.28 17.27
N LYS A 52 16.61 4.28 16.36
CA LYS A 52 16.46 4.90 15.03
C LYS A 52 15.31 4.29 14.23
N TYR A 53 15.13 2.96 14.27
CA TYR A 53 13.96 2.30 13.65
C TYR A 53 12.64 2.72 14.31
N TRP A 54 12.61 2.82 15.65
CA TRP A 54 11.43 3.26 16.39
C TRP A 54 11.03 4.70 16.04
N ILE A 55 11.99 5.63 15.97
CA ILE A 55 11.76 7.01 15.53
C ILE A 55 11.24 7.05 14.10
N LEU A 56 11.83 6.25 13.18
CA LEU A 56 11.34 6.18 11.81
C LEU A 56 9.89 5.70 11.75
N TRP A 57 9.56 4.65 12.50
CA TRP A 57 8.19 4.13 12.57
C TRP A 57 7.21 5.17 13.12
N ARG A 58 7.55 5.88 14.20
CA ARG A 58 6.71 6.97 14.74
C ARG A 58 6.53 8.11 13.74
N TRP A 59 7.61 8.52 13.09
CA TRP A 59 7.55 9.54 12.04
C TRP A 59 6.64 9.12 10.90
N ILE A 60 6.70 7.86 10.45
CA ILE A 60 5.80 7.31 9.42
C ILE A 60 4.35 7.43 9.88
N ASN A 61 3.99 6.94 11.07
CA ASN A 61 2.60 7.01 11.55
C ASN A 61 2.05 8.44 11.62
N LEU A 62 2.87 9.39 12.06
CA LEU A 62 2.45 10.80 12.15
C LEU A 62 2.32 11.49 10.79
N ASN A 63 3.13 11.09 9.80
CA ASN A 63 3.27 11.81 8.53
C ASN A 63 2.74 11.03 7.32
N PHE A 64 2.16 9.84 7.53
CA PHE A 64 1.74 8.96 6.45
C PHE A 64 0.73 9.65 5.53
N LYS A 65 1.12 9.80 4.27
CA LYS A 65 0.28 10.30 3.18
C LYS A 65 0.64 9.56 1.92
N LEU A 66 -0.35 9.24 1.09
CA LEU A 66 -0.14 8.63 -0.22
C LEU A 66 0.35 9.68 -1.22
N SER A 67 1.59 10.13 -1.08
CA SER A 67 2.17 11.19 -1.91
C SER A 67 3.64 10.93 -2.24
N GLU A 68 4.09 11.52 -3.35
CA GLU A 68 5.50 11.51 -3.73
C GLU A 68 6.37 12.22 -2.67
N SER A 69 5.88 13.33 -2.12
CA SER A 69 6.57 14.07 -1.07
C SER A 69 6.83 13.23 0.18
N PHE A 70 5.89 12.35 0.55
CA PHE A 70 6.08 11.39 1.65
C PHE A 70 7.18 10.38 1.32
N ILE A 71 7.15 9.76 0.14
CA ILE A 71 8.16 8.78 -0.30
C ILE A 71 9.56 9.40 -0.30
N ILE A 72 9.71 10.61 -0.84
CA ILE A 72 10.99 11.33 -0.88
C ILE A 72 11.50 11.58 0.53
N LYS A 73 10.65 12.06 1.45
CA LYS A 73 11.01 12.32 2.84
C LYS A 73 11.37 11.02 3.58
N LEU A 74 10.62 9.94 3.36
CA LEU A 74 10.90 8.63 3.93
C LEU A 74 12.28 8.12 3.52
N ASN A 75 12.59 8.13 2.22
CA ASN A 75 13.91 7.71 1.71
C ASN A 75 15.05 8.59 2.25
N LYS A 76 14.84 9.91 2.35
CA LYS A 76 15.80 10.82 2.98
C LYS A 76 16.02 10.47 4.46
N ASN A 77 14.97 10.19 5.21
CA ASN A 77 15.04 9.82 6.63
C ASN A 77 15.75 8.47 6.84
N VAL A 78 15.48 7.46 6.01
CA VAL A 78 16.19 6.16 6.03
C VAL A 78 17.68 6.36 5.82
N LYS A 79 18.09 7.10 4.78
CA LYS A 79 19.51 7.38 4.47
C LYS A 79 20.19 8.21 5.56
N LYS A 80 19.44 9.12 6.17
CA LYS A 80 19.91 10.01 7.25
C LYS A 80 20.14 9.27 8.55
N LEU A 81 19.25 8.34 8.90
CA LEU A 81 19.38 7.47 10.07
C LEU A 81 20.38 6.31 9.83
N GLY A 82 20.79 6.10 8.58
CA GLY A 82 21.73 5.02 8.23
C GLY A 82 21.11 3.64 8.46
N LEU A 83 19.82 3.49 8.14
CA LEU A 83 19.08 2.25 8.33
C LEU A 83 19.12 1.39 7.06
N SER A 84 19.20 0.06 7.26
CA SER A 84 19.04 -0.93 6.20
C SER A 84 17.60 -1.40 6.14
N LEU A 85 16.98 -1.36 4.96
CA LEU A 85 15.61 -1.83 4.82
C LEU A 85 15.58 -3.34 4.61
N THR A 86 14.62 -4.00 5.23
CA THR A 86 14.27 -5.38 4.91
C THR A 86 13.46 -5.44 3.62
N SER A 87 13.40 -6.61 3.00
CA SER A 87 12.59 -6.83 1.78
C SER A 87 11.11 -6.44 1.95
N LYS A 88 10.58 -6.53 3.18
CA LYS A 88 9.20 -6.11 3.51
C LYS A 88 9.05 -4.59 3.50
N GLU A 89 9.99 -3.86 4.09
CA GLU A 89 9.99 -2.40 4.13
C GLU A 89 10.25 -1.79 2.74
N GLU A 90 11.15 -2.38 1.96
CA GLU A 90 11.35 -1.99 0.55
C GLU A 90 10.11 -2.27 -0.30
N ARG A 91 9.40 -3.38 -0.04
CA ARG A 91 8.14 -3.68 -0.73
C ARG A 91 7.09 -2.62 -0.42
N PHE A 92 6.96 -2.19 0.83
CA PHE A 92 6.07 -1.10 1.19
C PHE A 92 6.35 0.19 0.43
N ILE A 93 7.61 0.60 0.33
CA ILE A 93 7.97 1.82 -0.41
C ILE A 93 7.59 1.66 -1.88
N ARG A 94 7.88 0.50 -2.49
CA ARG A 94 7.50 0.18 -3.87
C ARG A 94 5.98 0.17 -4.07
N ASP A 95 5.22 -0.40 -3.15
CA ASP A 95 3.77 -0.45 -3.24
C ASP A 95 3.17 0.97 -3.17
N ILE A 96 3.68 1.85 -2.31
CA ILE A 96 3.24 3.26 -2.28
C ILE A 96 3.63 3.98 -3.57
N GLN A 97 4.86 3.79 -4.05
CA GLN A 97 5.31 4.37 -5.33
C GLN A 97 4.41 3.96 -6.48
N GLU A 98 4.02 2.69 -6.54
CA GLU A 98 3.11 2.17 -7.57
C GLU A 98 1.72 2.83 -7.48
N LEU A 99 1.18 2.98 -6.27
CA LEU A 99 -0.14 3.63 -6.07
C LEU A 99 -0.10 5.10 -6.45
N VAL A 100 0.93 5.83 -5.99
CA VAL A 100 1.13 7.24 -6.33
C VAL A 100 1.30 7.38 -7.84
N PHE A 101 2.20 6.62 -8.46
CA PHE A 101 2.40 6.67 -9.91
C PHE A 101 1.10 6.41 -10.68
N ASN A 102 0.33 5.39 -10.29
CA ASN A 102 -0.92 5.09 -10.97
C ASN A 102 -2.05 6.07 -10.69
N SER A 103 -2.00 6.88 -9.61
CA SER A 103 -3.02 7.87 -9.32
C SER A 103 -2.95 9.11 -10.22
N TRP A 104 -1.74 9.55 -10.61
CA TRP A 104 -1.56 10.79 -11.39
C TRP A 104 -1.01 10.61 -12.80
N ARG A 105 -0.36 9.48 -13.14
CA ARG A 105 0.29 9.33 -14.46
C ARG A 105 -0.68 9.59 -15.62
N PRO A 106 -0.26 10.22 -16.71
CA PRO A 106 -1.11 10.37 -17.91
C PRO A 106 -1.62 9.01 -18.41
N LEU A 107 -2.91 8.97 -18.80
CA LEU A 107 -3.54 7.79 -19.36
C LEU A 107 -3.09 7.62 -20.81
N LYS A 108 -2.08 6.78 -21.03
CA LYS A 108 -1.65 6.35 -22.36
C LYS A 108 -2.45 5.13 -22.78
N GLU A 109 -2.76 5.02 -24.06
CA GLU A 109 -3.44 3.86 -24.62
C GLU A 109 -2.49 2.66 -24.60
N LEU A 110 -2.99 1.52 -24.10
CA LEU A 110 -2.24 0.26 -24.07
C LEU A 110 -2.66 -0.60 -25.27
N PRO A 111 -1.69 -1.18 -26.01
CA PRO A 111 -2.02 -2.10 -27.08
C PRO A 111 -2.64 -3.38 -26.52
N VAL A 112 -3.76 -3.80 -27.10
CA VAL A 112 -4.49 -5.02 -26.74
C VAL A 112 -4.80 -5.86 -27.97
N ARG A 113 -4.87 -7.18 -27.81
CA ARG A 113 -5.15 -8.15 -28.88
C ARG A 113 -6.64 -8.46 -29.05
N PHE A 114 -7.47 -8.06 -28.10
CA PHE A 114 -8.91 -8.24 -28.16
C PHE A 114 -9.60 -7.01 -28.76
N LYS A 115 -10.78 -7.23 -29.34
CA LYS A 115 -11.57 -6.16 -29.95
C LYS A 115 -12.15 -5.25 -28.87
N LEU A 116 -11.98 -3.94 -29.06
CA LEU A 116 -12.59 -2.89 -28.25
C LEU A 116 -13.78 -2.28 -28.97
N GLU A 117 -14.72 -1.69 -28.21
CA GLU A 117 -15.79 -0.90 -28.80
C GLU A 117 -15.23 0.41 -29.43
N LYS A 118 -16.00 1.01 -30.33
CA LYS A 118 -15.60 2.26 -30.98
C LYS A 118 -15.39 3.36 -29.92
N LYS A 119 -14.22 4.01 -29.92
CA LYS A 119 -13.77 5.04 -28.95
C LYS A 119 -13.43 4.52 -27.55
N GLU A 120 -13.51 3.22 -27.30
CA GLU A 120 -13.03 2.64 -26.05
C GLU A 120 -11.51 2.54 -26.06
N LYS A 121 -10.89 2.92 -24.93
CA LYS A 121 -9.43 2.90 -24.78
C LYS A 121 -9.05 2.26 -23.47
N VAL A 122 -8.15 1.28 -23.54
CA VAL A 122 -7.54 0.67 -22.37
C VAL A 122 -6.34 1.50 -21.95
N ASN A 123 -6.26 1.89 -20.68
CA ASN A 123 -5.19 2.78 -20.20
C ASN A 123 -4.40 2.22 -19.02
N LEU A 124 -5.01 1.33 -18.26
CA LEU A 124 -4.44 0.77 -17.05
C LEU A 124 -4.51 -0.75 -17.11
N ILE A 125 -3.54 -1.39 -16.47
CA ILE A 125 -3.45 -2.86 -16.40
C ILE A 125 -3.02 -3.26 -15.01
N GLN A 126 -3.52 -4.38 -14.54
CA GLN A 126 -3.04 -5.07 -13.35
C GLN A 126 -2.90 -6.55 -13.65
N THR A 127 -1.70 -7.10 -13.53
CA THR A 127 -1.40 -8.48 -13.92
C THR A 127 -1.39 -9.44 -12.73
N GLY A 128 -1.63 -10.72 -13.01
CA GLY A 128 -1.54 -11.81 -12.01
C GLY A 128 -2.49 -11.66 -10.83
N LEU A 129 -3.67 -11.10 -11.08
CA LEU A 129 -4.69 -10.82 -10.08
C LEU A 129 -5.51 -12.07 -9.76
N ASN A 130 -5.60 -12.44 -8.49
CA ASN A 130 -6.53 -13.49 -8.06
C ASN A 130 -7.92 -12.87 -7.89
N ILE A 131 -8.92 -13.41 -8.59
CA ILE A 131 -10.30 -12.94 -8.51
C ILE A 131 -11.15 -14.03 -7.86
N HIS A 132 -11.91 -13.67 -6.83
CA HIS A 132 -12.82 -14.56 -6.13
C HIS A 132 -14.27 -14.06 -6.26
N ASN A 133 -15.24 -14.97 -6.21
CA ASN A 133 -16.59 -14.56 -5.84
C ASN A 133 -16.59 -14.23 -4.35
N TYR A 134 -17.13 -13.07 -4.02
CA TYR A 134 -17.18 -12.57 -2.64
C TYR A 134 -18.63 -12.59 -2.18
N ASN A 135 -18.97 -13.44 -1.23
CA ASN A 135 -20.30 -13.45 -0.64
C ASN A 135 -20.17 -13.57 0.89
N PRO A 136 -20.05 -12.43 1.61
CA PRO A 136 -19.79 -12.43 3.05
C PRO A 136 -20.99 -12.91 3.88
N GLU A 137 -22.18 -13.00 3.26
CA GLU A 137 -23.42 -13.40 3.92
C GLU A 137 -23.59 -14.93 4.00
N LYS A 138 -22.78 -15.70 3.26
CA LYS A 138 -22.78 -17.17 3.38
C LYS A 138 -21.95 -17.59 4.59
N THR A 139 -22.57 -18.35 5.48
CA THR A 139 -21.97 -18.90 6.72
C THR A 139 -20.72 -19.75 6.47
N ASP A 140 -20.62 -20.38 5.30
CA ASP A 140 -19.35 -20.90 4.79
C ASP A 140 -18.51 -19.74 4.23
N ASN A 141 -17.59 -19.22 5.04
CA ASN A 141 -16.58 -18.20 4.68
C ASN A 141 -15.62 -18.62 3.54
N LYS A 142 -15.97 -19.62 2.73
CA LYS A 142 -15.16 -20.11 1.61
C LYS A 142 -15.25 -19.15 0.43
N LEU A 143 -14.29 -18.24 0.35
CA LEU A 143 -14.01 -17.45 -0.86
C LEU A 143 -13.72 -18.39 -2.05
N SER A 144 -14.67 -18.54 -2.97
CA SER A 144 -14.46 -19.36 -4.17
C SER A 144 -13.56 -18.63 -5.16
N LEU A 145 -12.35 -19.14 -5.39
CA LEU A 145 -11.44 -18.62 -6.41
C LEU A 145 -12.05 -18.85 -7.81
N ILE A 146 -12.20 -17.78 -8.58
CA ILE A 146 -12.58 -17.85 -10.00
C ILE A 146 -11.34 -18.21 -10.81
N GLY A 147 -10.21 -17.55 -10.52
CA GLY A 147 -8.94 -17.81 -11.17
C GLY A 147 -7.94 -16.67 -10.97
N LYS A 148 -6.81 -16.79 -11.67
CA LYS A 148 -5.74 -15.78 -11.72
C LYS A 148 -5.68 -15.19 -13.12
N TYR A 149 -5.79 -13.87 -13.23
CA TYR A 149 -6.01 -13.17 -14.49
C TYR A 149 -5.21 -11.88 -14.61
N ASP A 150 -5.10 -11.38 -15.83
CA ASP A 150 -4.71 -10.01 -16.09
C ASP A 150 -5.96 -9.15 -16.31
N CYS A 151 -6.02 -8.00 -15.67
CA CYS A 151 -7.14 -7.08 -15.75
C CYS A 151 -6.73 -5.81 -16.50
N TYR A 152 -7.42 -5.53 -17.59
CA TYR A 152 -7.24 -4.34 -18.41
C TYR A 152 -8.42 -3.39 -18.17
N PHE A 153 -8.13 -2.18 -17.75
CA PHE A 153 -9.15 -1.18 -17.41
C PHE A 153 -9.22 -0.14 -18.54
N SER A 154 -10.41 -0.01 -19.10
CA SER A 154 -10.77 1.03 -20.04
C SER A 154 -11.70 2.07 -19.39
N ASN A 155 -12.02 3.10 -20.16
CA ASN A 155 -13.05 4.07 -19.80
C ASN A 155 -14.45 3.43 -19.62
N ASN A 156 -14.73 2.28 -20.25
CA ASN A 156 -16.06 1.66 -20.23
C ASN A 156 -16.13 0.34 -19.46
N ASN A 157 -15.05 -0.43 -19.43
CA ASN A 157 -15.04 -1.83 -19.03
C ASN A 157 -13.77 -2.21 -18.26
N ILE A 158 -13.87 -3.28 -17.49
CA ILE A 158 -12.75 -4.07 -16.99
C ILE A 158 -12.75 -5.39 -17.77
N TYR A 159 -11.70 -5.63 -18.55
CA TYR A 159 -11.48 -6.89 -19.25
C TYR A 159 -10.61 -7.80 -18.42
N ILE A 160 -11.13 -8.97 -18.09
CA ILE A 160 -10.43 -10.03 -17.37
C ILE A 160 -9.93 -11.02 -18.42
N THR A 161 -8.61 -11.18 -18.53
CA THR A 161 -7.97 -12.00 -19.57
C THR A 161 -7.00 -13.01 -18.98
N ASP A 162 -6.65 -14.01 -19.78
CA ASP A 162 -5.47 -14.84 -19.54
C ASP A 162 -4.16 -14.13 -19.97
N ASN A 163 -3.04 -14.83 -19.85
CA ASN A 163 -1.71 -14.37 -20.26
C ASN A 163 -1.54 -14.21 -21.79
N LYS A 164 -2.46 -14.72 -22.59
CA LYS A 164 -2.51 -14.56 -24.06
C LYS A 164 -3.45 -13.42 -24.49
N GLN A 165 -4.01 -12.67 -23.53
CA GLN A 165 -5.03 -11.65 -23.72
C GLN A 165 -6.34 -12.18 -24.30
N LYS A 166 -6.67 -13.46 -24.08
CA LYS A 166 -7.99 -13.99 -24.37
C LYS A 166 -8.96 -13.51 -23.29
N VAL A 167 -10.02 -12.81 -23.70
CA VAL A 167 -11.03 -12.29 -22.78
C VAL A 167 -11.83 -13.45 -22.19
N PHE A 168 -11.76 -13.58 -20.87
CA PHE A 168 -12.56 -14.52 -20.09
C PHE A 168 -13.87 -13.88 -19.64
N LYS A 169 -13.81 -12.63 -19.19
CA LYS A 169 -14.97 -11.89 -18.67
C LYS A 169 -14.82 -10.39 -18.85
N ILE A 170 -15.95 -9.71 -19.02
CA ILE A 170 -16.03 -8.26 -19.09
C ILE A 170 -16.94 -7.79 -17.96
N ILE A 171 -16.47 -6.81 -17.17
CA ILE A 171 -17.27 -6.11 -16.17
C ILE A 171 -17.47 -4.70 -16.67
N LYS A 172 -18.73 -4.29 -16.89
CA LYS A 172 -19.04 -2.94 -17.34
C LYS A 172 -18.83 -1.96 -16.19
N ASN A 173 -18.13 -0.85 -16.43
CA ASN A 173 -17.96 0.20 -15.43
C ASN A 173 -19.32 0.74 -14.96
N SER A 174 -20.31 0.79 -15.84
CA SER A 174 -21.69 1.23 -15.52
C SER A 174 -22.43 0.28 -14.57
N SER A 175 -22.06 -0.99 -14.51
CA SER A 175 -22.72 -1.97 -13.63
C SER A 175 -22.14 -2.01 -12.22
N ILE A 176 -20.99 -1.36 -11.99
CA ILE A 176 -20.34 -1.32 -10.68
C ILE A 176 -21.09 -0.34 -9.77
N THR A 177 -21.65 -0.84 -8.68
CA THR A 177 -22.44 -0.04 -7.73
C THR A 177 -21.59 0.47 -6.58
N ASN A 178 -20.61 -0.32 -6.13
CA ASN A 178 -19.76 0.02 -5.00
C ASN A 178 -18.35 -0.58 -5.14
N VAL A 179 -17.36 0.07 -4.53
CA VAL A 179 -15.98 -0.40 -4.43
C VAL A 179 -15.45 -0.05 -3.06
N TYR A 180 -15.03 -1.06 -2.31
CA TYR A 180 -14.48 -0.87 -0.96
C TYR A 180 -13.29 -1.79 -0.70
N ILE A 181 -12.49 -1.41 0.30
CA ILE A 181 -11.31 -2.18 0.68
C ILE A 181 -11.72 -3.23 1.70
N GLU A 182 -11.20 -4.43 1.48
CA GLU A 182 -11.21 -5.53 2.45
C GLU A 182 -9.79 -5.92 2.86
N THR A 183 -9.67 -6.71 3.93
CA THR A 183 -8.38 -7.10 4.53
C THR A 183 -7.38 -7.65 3.49
N PHE A 184 -7.88 -8.43 2.53
CA PHE A 184 -7.07 -9.17 1.58
C PHE A 184 -7.10 -8.62 0.14
N GLY A 185 -7.83 -7.55 -0.14
CA GLY A 185 -7.98 -7.01 -1.50
C GLY A 185 -9.10 -5.99 -1.63
N ILE A 186 -9.52 -5.72 -2.86
CA ILE A 186 -10.58 -4.76 -3.16
C ILE A 186 -11.84 -5.52 -3.54
N VAL A 187 -12.97 -5.18 -2.92
CA VAL A 187 -14.28 -5.68 -3.34
C VAL A 187 -14.82 -4.76 -4.41
N VAL A 188 -15.17 -5.34 -5.56
CA VAL A 188 -15.87 -4.68 -6.65
C VAL A 188 -17.27 -5.26 -6.71
N GLU A 189 -18.25 -4.46 -6.30
CA GLU A 189 -19.66 -4.83 -6.31
C GLU A 189 -20.30 -4.35 -7.60
N THR A 190 -20.95 -5.28 -8.28
CA THR A 190 -21.81 -5.01 -9.43
C THR A 190 -23.26 -5.23 -9.03
N ASN A 191 -24.18 -4.73 -9.84
CA ASN A 191 -25.61 -5.00 -9.73
C ASN A 191 -26.01 -6.49 -9.63
N LYS A 192 -25.15 -7.44 -10.01
CA LYS A 192 -25.43 -8.89 -9.94
C LYS A 192 -24.50 -9.68 -9.02
N HIS A 193 -23.26 -9.22 -8.85
CA HIS A 193 -22.20 -10.01 -8.24
C HIS A 193 -21.22 -9.13 -7.47
N LYS A 194 -20.64 -9.69 -6.41
CA LYS A 194 -19.53 -9.11 -5.65
C LYS A 194 -18.26 -9.91 -5.95
N TYR A 195 -17.19 -9.22 -6.30
CA TYR A 195 -15.89 -9.83 -6.63
C TYR A 195 -14.81 -9.32 -5.69
N LEU A 196 -13.95 -10.21 -5.20
CA LEU A 196 -12.75 -9.82 -4.44
C LEU A 196 -11.52 -9.90 -5.34
N PHE A 197 -10.95 -8.73 -5.64
CA PHE A 197 -9.75 -8.52 -6.45
C PHE A 197 -8.51 -8.52 -5.54
N ARG A 198 -7.65 -9.54 -5.64
CA ARG A 198 -6.47 -9.71 -4.78
C ARG A 198 -5.18 -9.64 -5.61
N GLY A 199 -4.60 -8.44 -5.65
CA GLY A 199 -3.35 -8.17 -6.34
C GLY A 199 -2.14 -8.27 -5.43
N LYS A 200 -0.95 -8.22 -6.03
CA LYS A 200 0.32 -8.06 -5.30
C LYS A 200 0.28 -6.80 -4.43
N ASN A 201 -0.15 -5.69 -5.02
CA ASN A 201 -0.52 -4.48 -4.32
C ASN A 201 -2.04 -4.46 -4.09
N ARG A 202 -2.42 -4.60 -2.82
CA ARG A 202 -3.82 -4.78 -2.40
C ARG A 202 -4.71 -3.58 -2.69
N LEU A 203 -4.12 -2.39 -2.84
CA LEU A 203 -4.87 -1.14 -3.03
C LEU A 203 -4.91 -0.69 -4.49
N LEU A 204 -4.14 -1.34 -5.37
CA LEU A 204 -3.98 -0.88 -6.74
C LEU A 204 -5.30 -0.84 -7.50
N THR A 205 -6.11 -1.91 -7.41
CA THR A 205 -7.43 -1.96 -8.06
C THR A 205 -8.30 -0.77 -7.65
N TYR A 206 -8.27 -0.37 -6.39
CA TYR A 206 -9.04 0.79 -5.89
C TYR A 206 -8.57 2.08 -6.57
N VAL A 207 -7.26 2.31 -6.66
CA VAL A 207 -6.69 3.48 -7.35
C VAL A 207 -7.02 3.47 -8.84
N LEU A 208 -6.95 2.32 -9.51
CA LEU A 208 -7.30 2.24 -10.93
C LEU A 208 -8.78 2.58 -11.15
N LEU A 209 -9.68 2.05 -10.32
CA LEU A 209 -11.12 2.33 -10.41
C LEU A 209 -11.48 3.76 -10.04
N GLN A 210 -10.79 4.36 -9.07
CA GLN A 210 -10.93 5.78 -8.73
C GLN A 210 -10.71 6.67 -9.98
N ARG A 211 -9.80 6.27 -10.87
CA ARG A 211 -9.54 7.02 -12.11
C ARG A 211 -10.52 6.69 -13.23
N MET A 212 -10.92 5.44 -13.36
CA MET A 212 -11.77 5.00 -14.48
C MET A 212 -13.26 5.28 -14.24
N ILE A 213 -13.70 5.41 -12.99
CA ILE A 213 -15.11 5.53 -12.64
C ILE A 213 -15.35 6.72 -11.70
N PRO A 214 -15.24 7.98 -12.18
CA PRO A 214 -15.37 9.18 -11.33
C PRO A 214 -16.69 9.27 -10.55
N ARG A 215 -17.79 8.73 -11.11
CA ARG A 215 -19.11 8.74 -10.47
C ARG A 215 -19.16 8.01 -9.11
N LEU A 216 -18.21 7.12 -8.83
CA LEU A 216 -18.12 6.43 -7.54
C LEU A 216 -17.47 7.31 -6.45
N ASN A 217 -16.89 8.46 -6.83
CA ASN A 217 -16.24 9.41 -5.91
C ASN A 217 -15.24 8.74 -4.95
N LEU A 218 -14.52 7.74 -5.44
CA LEU A 218 -13.51 7.01 -4.67
C LEU A 218 -12.35 7.95 -4.34
N LYS A 219 -11.89 7.92 -3.08
CA LYS A 219 -10.78 8.73 -2.61
C LYS A 219 -9.92 7.91 -1.67
N ILE A 220 -8.84 7.32 -2.19
CA ILE A 220 -7.92 6.50 -1.39
C ILE A 220 -7.32 7.29 -0.23
N GLU A 221 -7.13 8.60 -0.39
CA GLU A 221 -6.58 9.49 0.63
C GLU A 221 -7.55 9.74 1.79
N ALA A 222 -8.86 9.54 1.59
CA ALA A 222 -9.89 9.73 2.62
C ALA A 222 -10.08 8.48 3.49
N ILE A 223 -9.33 7.41 3.22
CA ILE A 223 -9.48 6.14 3.93
C ILE A 223 -8.75 6.24 5.26
N ASN A 224 -9.52 6.18 6.33
CA ASN A 224 -9.01 6.16 7.69
C ASN A 224 -8.02 5.00 7.85
N ASP A 225 -6.93 5.25 8.57
CA ASP A 225 -5.93 4.25 8.89
C ASP A 225 -5.31 3.56 7.67
N LEU A 226 -5.16 4.24 6.53
CA LEU A 226 -4.62 3.66 5.30
C LEU A 226 -3.28 2.93 5.50
N TYR A 227 -2.43 3.41 6.42
CA TYR A 227 -1.17 2.75 6.78
C TYR A 227 -1.36 1.31 7.29
N ASN A 228 -2.46 1.03 7.98
CA ASN A 228 -2.74 -0.29 8.56
C ASN A 228 -2.93 -1.38 7.49
N TYR A 229 -3.30 -1.00 6.26
CA TYR A 229 -3.33 -1.96 5.15
C TYR A 229 -1.94 -2.46 4.81
N PHE A 230 -0.90 -1.65 4.99
CA PHE A 230 0.49 -2.06 4.76
C PHE A 230 1.09 -2.77 5.97
N ASP A 231 0.71 -2.35 7.18
CA ASP A 231 1.30 -2.83 8.44
C ASP A 231 0.38 -3.70 9.31
N PHE A 232 -0.46 -4.52 8.66
CA PHE A 232 -1.48 -5.35 9.30
C PHE A 232 -0.98 -6.15 10.52
N TRP A 233 0.21 -6.75 10.42
CA TRP A 233 0.79 -7.54 11.52
C TRP A 233 1.10 -6.71 12.77
N ASN A 234 1.51 -5.44 12.61
CA ASN A 234 1.73 -4.58 13.76
C ASN A 234 0.44 -4.16 14.44
N LYS A 235 -0.68 -4.03 13.70
CA LYS A 235 -2.01 -3.76 14.29
C LYS A 235 -2.50 -4.93 15.14
N LEU A 236 -2.26 -6.16 14.68
CA LEU A 236 -2.55 -7.37 15.46
C LEU A 236 -1.75 -7.39 16.76
N ILE A 237 -0.45 -7.08 16.68
CA ILE A 237 0.43 -7.06 17.85
C ILE A 237 0.07 -5.90 18.80
N SER A 238 -0.25 -4.71 18.29
CA SER A 238 -0.60 -3.54 19.12
C SER A 238 -1.97 -3.63 19.80
N LYS A 239 -2.80 -4.62 19.44
CA LYS A 239 -4.05 -4.91 20.15
C LYS A 239 -3.85 -5.89 21.31
N ILE A 240 -2.72 -6.59 21.34
CA ILE A 240 -2.38 -7.61 22.34
C ILE A 240 -1.46 -7.03 23.42
N SER A 241 -0.67 -6.00 23.08
CA SER A 241 0.13 -5.18 24.01
C SER A 241 -0.65 -4.02 24.58
#